data_AF-A0AAV7HZ22-F1
#
_entry.id   AF-A0AAV7HZ22-F1
#
_cell.length_a   1.000
_cell.length_b   1.000
_cell.length_c   1.000
_cell.angle_alpha   90.00
_cell.angle_beta   90.00
_cell.angle_gamma   90.00
#
_symmetry.space_group_name_H-M   'P 1'
#
loop_
_entity.id
_entity.type
_entity.pdbx_description
1 polymer ?
#
loop_
_entity_poly.entity_id
_entity_poly.type
_entity_poly.pdbx_seq_one_letter_code
_entity_poly.pdbx_strand_id
1 'polypeptide(L)'
;MKILSVFLSILTCSGLINSESISETCNHEHGELIKCQCNGNEELNLPSNINYENVSYLAITSCKFADLHFSSLPNAQIIRHILIQNISGSLKFEPFVISKKLDTFKLKNIQKIPIITHDTFTSISSIETLMIEDTRIDQFDEQFAHISIDNFILRNVSIKQMIGINFSGQGKTLKIIDTIIRNVAGDLNFAYFESIEIINSTFEFEKPGDIPIEGLNAQIINCVFLNVSVNLVVNENIKLKDNCADGKSSMRLSSKYVYSVGNRLPTEIIYTQNRTNSVLFHNNNNTVCIAGNCKCPKSAGYNSYYKFHANIYLSILLLVGVYSL
;
A
#
# COMPACT_ATOMS: atom_id res chain seq x y z
N MET A 1 2.61 -42.87 -45.41
CA MET A 1 3.74 -42.27 -44.67
C MET A 1 3.52 -40.75 -44.43
N LYS A 2 2.37 -40.35 -43.86
CA LYS A 2 2.05 -38.95 -43.50
C LYS A 2 1.15 -38.81 -42.25
N ILE A 3 0.93 -39.91 -41.51
CA ILE A 3 0.12 -39.92 -40.27
C ILE A 3 1.00 -40.08 -39.02
N LEU A 4 2.29 -40.41 -39.20
CA LEU A 4 3.24 -40.54 -38.08
C LEU A 4 3.85 -39.20 -37.64
N SER A 5 3.75 -38.14 -38.46
CA SER A 5 4.33 -36.82 -38.13
C SER A 5 3.41 -35.93 -37.29
N VAL A 6 2.13 -36.29 -37.14
CA VAL A 6 1.16 -35.52 -36.33
C VAL A 6 1.15 -35.99 -34.87
N PHE A 7 1.48 -37.25 -34.61
CA PHE A 7 1.65 -37.74 -33.23
C PHE A 7 2.98 -37.32 -32.60
N LEU A 8 4.01 -37.05 -33.41
CA LEU A 8 5.32 -36.60 -32.91
C LEU A 8 5.33 -35.11 -32.51
N SER A 9 4.37 -34.30 -32.98
CA SER A 9 4.23 -32.89 -32.60
C SER A 9 3.29 -32.66 -31.40
N ILE A 10 2.56 -33.69 -30.95
CA ILE A 10 1.70 -33.63 -29.76
C ILE A 10 2.44 -34.21 -28.53
N LEU A 11 3.44 -35.08 -28.72
CA LEU A 11 4.24 -35.63 -27.62
C LEU A 11 5.38 -34.74 -27.11
N THR A 12 5.70 -33.62 -27.77
CA THR A 12 6.68 -32.64 -27.27
C THR A 12 6.04 -31.50 -26.46
N CYS A 13 4.72 -31.53 -26.27
CA CYS A 13 3.98 -30.61 -25.39
C CYS A 13 3.74 -31.19 -23.98
N SER A 14 4.46 -32.25 -23.62
CA SER A 14 4.76 -32.62 -22.23
C SER A 14 6.15 -32.10 -21.87
N GLY A 15 6.38 -30.82 -22.19
CA GLY A 15 7.45 -30.03 -21.63
C GLY A 15 7.20 -29.94 -20.13
N LEU A 16 7.88 -30.81 -19.40
CA LEU A 16 8.19 -30.72 -17.99
C LEU A 16 8.04 -29.26 -17.51
N ILE A 17 6.93 -28.96 -16.84
CA ILE A 17 6.93 -27.89 -15.85
C ILE A 17 7.78 -28.47 -14.74
N ASN A 18 9.10 -28.39 -14.90
CA ASN A 18 10.01 -28.47 -13.77
C ASN A 18 9.61 -27.29 -12.89
N SER A 19 8.81 -27.56 -11.87
CA SER A 19 8.86 -26.74 -10.67
C SER A 19 10.28 -26.89 -10.15
N GLU A 20 11.17 -25.97 -10.51
CA GLU A 20 12.50 -25.90 -9.91
C GLU A 20 12.28 -25.69 -8.41
N SER A 21 12.49 -26.76 -7.65
CA SER A 21 12.32 -26.79 -6.22
C SER A 21 13.45 -25.99 -5.57
N ILE A 22 13.13 -24.80 -5.04
CA ILE A 22 13.67 -24.10 -3.84
C ILE A 22 15.19 -23.87 -3.70
N SER A 23 16.07 -24.63 -4.36
CA SER A 23 17.47 -24.78 -3.92
C SER A 23 18.47 -23.82 -4.58
N GLU A 24 18.20 -23.30 -5.77
CA GLU A 24 19.17 -22.44 -6.49
C GLU A 24 18.83 -20.95 -6.41
N THR A 25 17.64 -20.59 -5.95
CA THR A 25 17.15 -19.20 -5.99
C THR A 25 17.43 -18.42 -4.72
N CYS A 26 17.73 -19.06 -3.59
CA CYS A 26 17.98 -18.40 -2.30
C CYS A 26 19.43 -18.59 -1.82
N ASN A 27 20.17 -17.49 -1.71
CA ASN A 27 21.50 -17.48 -1.12
C ASN A 27 21.42 -17.15 0.37
N HIS A 28 22.19 -17.91 1.15
CA HIS A 28 22.40 -17.67 2.59
C HIS A 28 23.81 -17.14 2.79
N GLU A 29 23.92 -15.87 3.18
CA GLU A 29 25.21 -15.21 3.40
C GLU A 29 25.45 -15.07 4.91
N HIS A 30 26.56 -15.64 5.38
CA HIS A 30 27.07 -15.51 6.75
C HIS A 30 26.10 -15.92 7.88
N GLY A 31 25.05 -16.71 7.61
CA GLY A 31 24.11 -17.09 8.67
C GLY A 31 22.95 -16.12 8.86
N GLU A 32 23.09 -14.87 8.43
CA GLU A 32 22.25 -13.75 8.86
C GLU A 32 21.36 -13.17 7.75
N LEU A 33 21.78 -13.34 6.50
CA LEU A 33 21.11 -12.79 5.32
C LEU A 33 20.55 -13.92 4.46
N ILE A 34 19.26 -13.83 4.15
CA ILE A 34 18.61 -14.65 3.13
C ILE A 34 18.20 -13.75 1.98
N LYS A 35 18.72 -14.05 0.79
CA LYS A 35 18.36 -13.35 -0.44
C LYS A 35 17.86 -14.36 -1.46
N CYS A 36 16.58 -14.27 -1.80
CA CYS A 36 15.94 -15.06 -2.82
C CYS A 36 15.71 -14.23 -4.09
N GLN A 37 16.22 -14.70 -5.22
CA GLN A 37 16.05 -14.10 -6.53
C GLN A 37 15.59 -15.17 -7.51
N CYS A 38 14.38 -14.99 -8.04
CA CYS A 38 13.82 -15.86 -9.06
C CYS A 38 14.25 -15.43 -10.47
N ASN A 39 14.27 -16.37 -11.42
CA ASN A 39 14.67 -16.11 -12.83
C ASN A 39 13.48 -15.95 -13.79
N GLY A 40 12.27 -15.73 -13.28
CA GLY A 40 11.12 -15.37 -14.09
C GLY A 40 9.80 -15.87 -13.54
N ASN A 41 9.25 -16.92 -14.16
CA ASN A 41 7.89 -17.42 -13.92
C ASN A 41 7.73 -18.30 -12.67
N GLU A 42 8.75 -18.36 -11.83
CA GLU A 42 8.83 -19.25 -10.66
C GLU A 42 7.88 -18.85 -9.54
N GLU A 43 7.50 -19.88 -8.76
CA GLU A 43 6.84 -19.75 -7.47
C GLU A 43 7.86 -20.00 -6.36
N LEU A 44 8.08 -18.99 -5.53
CA LEU A 44 8.99 -19.06 -4.40
C LEU A 44 8.27 -19.48 -3.14
N ASN A 45 8.79 -20.52 -2.50
CA ASN A 45 8.54 -20.82 -1.09
C ASN A 45 9.86 -20.63 -0.32
N LEU A 46 9.77 -20.15 0.92
CA LEU A 46 10.97 -20.09 1.76
C LEU A 46 11.50 -21.50 2.06
N PRO A 47 12.83 -21.71 2.00
CA PRO A 47 13.43 -23.02 2.22
C PRO A 47 13.27 -23.51 3.66
N SER A 48 12.60 -24.66 3.83
CA SER A 48 12.32 -25.24 5.15
C SER A 48 13.55 -25.81 5.88
N ASN A 49 14.66 -25.98 5.17
CA ASN A 49 15.91 -26.52 5.71
C ASN A 49 16.88 -25.44 6.23
N ILE A 50 16.52 -24.15 6.14
CA ILE A 50 17.33 -23.06 6.68
C ILE A 50 16.95 -22.78 8.14
N ASN A 51 17.95 -22.58 9.00
CA ASN A 51 17.74 -22.05 10.34
C ASN A 51 17.54 -20.53 10.27
N TYR A 52 16.34 -20.06 10.64
CA TYR A 52 15.99 -18.64 10.65
C TYR A 52 16.33 -17.91 11.96
N GLU A 53 16.81 -18.61 13.00
CA GLU A 53 17.08 -18.02 14.33
C GLU A 53 18.04 -16.83 14.29
N ASN A 54 19.06 -16.89 13.42
CA ASN A 54 20.07 -15.84 13.28
C ASN A 54 19.80 -14.90 12.10
N VAL A 55 18.66 -15.04 11.41
CA VAL A 55 18.36 -14.24 10.22
C VAL A 55 17.89 -12.87 10.65
N SER A 56 18.70 -11.86 10.32
CA SER A 56 18.39 -10.44 10.54
C SER A 56 17.79 -9.79 9.30
N TYR A 57 17.99 -10.38 8.12
CA TYR A 57 17.60 -9.79 6.84
C TYR A 57 17.02 -10.82 5.87
N LEU A 58 15.84 -10.52 5.33
CA LEU A 58 15.20 -11.26 4.25
C LEU A 58 14.95 -10.35 3.04
N ALA A 59 15.46 -10.75 1.87
CA ALA A 59 15.09 -10.16 0.58
C ALA A 59 14.52 -11.22 -0.37
N ILE A 60 13.42 -10.87 -1.04
CA ILE A 60 12.81 -11.67 -2.11
C ILE A 60 12.59 -10.77 -3.32
N THR A 61 13.05 -11.19 -4.51
CA THR A 61 12.85 -10.43 -5.74
C THR A 61 12.59 -11.28 -6.97
N SER A 62 11.91 -10.66 -7.94
CA SER A 62 11.85 -11.09 -9.35
C SER A 62 11.10 -12.40 -9.59
N CYS A 63 10.19 -12.76 -8.69
CA CYS A 63 9.38 -13.96 -8.78
C CYS A 63 8.03 -13.68 -9.47
N LYS A 64 7.39 -14.72 -10.00
CA LYS A 64 5.99 -14.62 -10.43
C LYS A 64 5.06 -14.79 -9.25
N PHE A 65 5.33 -15.79 -8.42
CA PHE A 65 4.60 -16.01 -7.19
C PHE A 65 5.58 -16.13 -6.02
N ALA A 66 5.16 -15.68 -4.85
CA ALA A 66 5.88 -15.91 -3.60
C ALA A 66 4.85 -16.20 -2.51
N ASP A 67 5.11 -17.23 -1.70
CA ASP A 67 4.30 -17.58 -0.53
C ASP A 67 5.13 -17.38 0.74
N LEU A 68 4.70 -16.41 1.54
CA LEU A 68 5.14 -16.19 2.90
C LEU A 68 3.97 -16.49 3.82
N HIS A 69 3.85 -17.76 4.17
CA HIS A 69 2.84 -18.30 5.04
C HIS A 69 3.19 -18.10 6.52
N PHE A 70 2.25 -18.35 7.44
CA PHE A 70 2.46 -18.14 8.88
C PHE A 70 3.67 -18.91 9.44
N SER A 71 3.95 -20.08 8.85
CA SER A 71 5.06 -20.96 9.23
C SER A 71 6.39 -20.58 8.59
N SER A 72 6.44 -19.51 7.79
CA SER A 72 7.64 -19.14 7.02
C SER A 72 8.72 -18.45 7.87
N LEU A 73 8.37 -17.79 8.98
CA LEU A 73 9.32 -17.06 9.83
C LEU A 73 9.17 -17.27 11.36
N PRO A 74 8.66 -18.41 11.88
CA PRO A 74 8.38 -18.54 13.32
C PRO A 74 9.64 -18.44 14.18
N ASN A 75 10.81 -18.78 13.64
CA ASN A 75 12.06 -18.73 14.41
C ASN A 75 12.89 -17.47 14.14
N ALA A 76 12.45 -16.56 13.25
CA ALA A 76 13.19 -15.36 12.87
C ALA A 76 13.10 -14.24 13.93
N GLN A 77 13.51 -14.52 15.17
CA GLN A 77 13.30 -13.64 16.32
C GLN A 77 14.10 -12.33 16.27
N ILE A 78 15.21 -12.32 15.53
CA ILE A 78 16.09 -11.15 15.38
C ILE A 78 15.93 -10.45 14.03
N ILE A 79 14.93 -10.82 13.22
CA ILE A 79 14.73 -10.20 11.91
C ILE A 79 14.48 -8.70 12.08
N ARG A 80 15.22 -7.90 11.31
CA ARG A 80 15.17 -6.43 11.28
C ARG A 80 14.68 -5.92 9.94
N HIS A 81 14.96 -6.63 8.86
CA HIS A 81 14.68 -6.20 7.51
C HIS A 81 13.91 -7.28 6.73
N ILE A 82 12.76 -6.89 6.18
CA ILE A 82 11.99 -7.70 5.24
C ILE A 82 11.72 -6.86 3.99
N LEU A 83 12.29 -7.26 2.86
CA LEU A 83 12.19 -6.57 1.58
C LEU A 83 11.67 -7.53 0.51
N ILE A 84 10.49 -7.27 -0.02
CA ILE A 84 9.88 -8.11 -1.06
C ILE A 84 9.56 -7.22 -2.25
N GLN A 85 10.10 -7.56 -3.41
CA GLN A 85 10.04 -6.68 -4.57
C GLN A 85 9.80 -7.44 -5.88
N ASN A 86 9.21 -6.77 -6.86
CA ASN A 86 9.10 -7.27 -8.23
C ASN A 86 8.40 -8.65 -8.31
N ILE A 87 7.23 -8.77 -7.68
CA ILE A 87 6.41 -9.97 -7.77
C ILE A 87 5.36 -9.75 -8.86
N SER A 88 5.55 -10.39 -10.00
CA SER A 88 4.78 -10.10 -11.23
C SER A 88 3.39 -10.75 -11.25
N GLY A 89 3.13 -11.73 -10.40
CA GLY A 89 1.84 -12.41 -10.26
C GLY A 89 1.17 -12.08 -8.93
N SER A 90 1.42 -12.90 -7.90
CA SER A 90 0.79 -12.74 -6.59
C SER A 90 1.76 -13.05 -5.45
N LEU A 91 1.72 -12.25 -4.40
CA LEU A 91 2.39 -12.50 -3.13
C LEU A 91 1.32 -12.92 -2.11
N LYS A 92 1.39 -14.15 -1.60
CA LYS A 92 0.65 -14.56 -0.41
C LYS A 92 1.45 -14.14 0.81
N PHE A 93 0.89 -13.21 1.58
CA PHE A 93 1.59 -12.53 2.67
C PHE A 93 0.82 -12.68 3.97
N GLU A 94 1.08 -13.79 4.65
CA GLU A 94 0.51 -14.14 5.94
C GLU A 94 1.60 -14.57 6.95
N PRO A 95 2.80 -13.96 7.00
CA PRO A 95 3.83 -14.41 7.94
C PRO A 95 3.51 -13.93 9.36
N PHE A 96 3.78 -14.79 10.35
CA PHE A 96 3.80 -14.37 11.75
C PHE A 96 5.21 -13.91 12.13
N VAL A 97 5.43 -12.59 12.28
CA VAL A 97 6.75 -12.04 12.57
C VAL A 97 6.96 -11.92 14.08
N ILE A 98 7.82 -12.76 14.66
CA ILE A 98 8.06 -12.84 16.12
C ILE A 98 8.99 -11.72 16.64
N SER A 99 9.76 -11.06 15.76
CA SER A 99 10.71 -10.02 16.17
C SER A 99 10.02 -8.87 16.90
N LYS A 100 10.67 -8.33 17.93
CA LYS A 100 10.15 -7.17 18.68
C LYS A 100 10.29 -5.84 17.94
N LYS A 101 11.22 -5.74 16.99
CA LYS A 101 11.49 -4.49 16.26
C LYS A 101 11.95 -4.77 14.84
N LEU A 102 11.33 -4.09 13.89
CA LEU A 102 11.78 -4.03 12.51
C LEU A 102 12.39 -2.66 12.24
N ASP A 103 13.51 -2.66 11.54
CA ASP A 103 14.10 -1.42 11.02
C ASP A 103 13.52 -1.11 9.63
N THR A 104 13.24 -2.14 8.82
CA THR A 104 12.63 -1.93 7.51
C THR A 104 11.68 -3.05 7.12
N PHE A 105 10.45 -2.67 6.81
CA PHE A 105 9.49 -3.50 6.08
C PHE A 105 9.15 -2.83 4.75
N LYS A 106 9.43 -3.48 3.63
CA LYS A 106 9.21 -2.92 2.30
C LYS A 106 8.58 -3.93 1.34
N LEU A 107 7.41 -3.57 0.82
CA LEU A 107 6.77 -4.23 -0.31
C LEU A 107 6.82 -3.27 -1.51
N LYS A 108 7.36 -3.71 -2.66
CA LYS A 108 7.46 -2.85 -3.84
C LYS A 108 7.17 -3.58 -5.14
N ASN A 109 6.41 -2.96 -6.04
CA ASN A 109 6.14 -3.51 -7.38
C ASN A 109 5.57 -4.93 -7.29
N ILE A 110 4.49 -5.07 -6.54
CA ILE A 110 3.79 -6.34 -6.30
C ILE A 110 2.47 -6.27 -7.05
N GLN A 111 2.33 -7.09 -8.08
CA GLN A 111 1.15 -7.08 -8.95
C GLN A 111 -0.14 -7.31 -8.17
N LYS A 112 -0.11 -8.17 -7.15
CA LYS A 112 -1.25 -8.45 -6.28
C LYS A 112 -0.83 -9.06 -4.94
N ILE A 113 -1.46 -8.60 -3.87
CA ILE A 113 -1.51 -9.25 -2.56
C ILE A 113 -2.98 -9.57 -2.28
N PRO A 114 -3.38 -10.85 -2.17
CA PRO A 114 -4.77 -11.21 -1.93
C PRO A 114 -5.30 -10.67 -0.60
N ILE A 115 -4.50 -10.84 0.46
CA ILE A 115 -4.85 -10.41 1.82
C ILE A 115 -3.59 -10.04 2.59
N ILE A 116 -3.70 -9.03 3.44
CA ILE A 116 -2.81 -8.78 4.57
C ILE A 116 -3.66 -8.90 5.83
N THR A 117 -3.33 -9.86 6.69
CA THR A 117 -4.10 -10.25 7.88
C THR A 117 -3.60 -9.54 9.14
N HIS A 118 -4.45 -9.46 10.16
CA HIS A 118 -4.19 -8.79 11.44
C HIS A 118 -3.10 -9.41 12.31
N ASP A 119 -2.62 -10.61 11.95
CA ASP A 119 -1.68 -11.36 12.78
C ASP A 119 -0.22 -11.08 12.45
N THR A 120 0.04 -10.29 11.40
CA THR A 120 1.38 -10.19 10.80
C THR A 120 2.38 -9.54 11.76
N PHE A 121 1.96 -8.46 12.43
CA PHE A 121 2.85 -7.61 13.23
C PHE A 121 2.55 -7.64 14.73
N THR A 122 1.76 -8.60 15.20
CA THR A 122 1.29 -8.69 16.61
C THR A 122 2.39 -8.80 17.66
N SER A 123 3.57 -9.33 17.31
CA SER A 123 4.71 -9.43 18.23
C SER A 123 5.70 -8.25 18.13
N ILE A 124 5.45 -7.32 17.20
CA ILE A 124 6.31 -6.16 16.96
C ILE A 124 5.87 -5.00 17.85
N SER A 125 6.84 -4.37 18.51
CA SER A 125 6.63 -3.14 19.30
C SER A 125 6.98 -1.86 18.53
N SER A 126 7.92 -1.93 17.59
CA SER A 126 8.29 -0.79 16.76
C SER A 126 8.75 -1.17 15.35
N ILE A 127 8.44 -0.29 14.40
CA ILE A 127 8.90 -0.35 13.02
C ILE A 127 9.49 1.01 12.63
N GLU A 128 10.76 1.06 12.25
CA GLU A 128 11.35 2.34 11.83
C GLU A 128 10.80 2.81 10.47
N THR A 129 10.70 1.89 9.49
CA THR A 129 10.06 2.20 8.20
C THR A 129 9.18 1.05 7.72
N LEU A 130 7.90 1.36 7.50
CA LEU A 130 6.93 0.50 6.83
C LEU A 130 6.55 1.16 5.50
N MET A 131 6.92 0.54 4.38
CA MET A 131 6.64 1.08 3.06
C MET A 131 6.00 0.06 2.13
N ILE A 132 4.91 0.45 1.49
CA ILE A 132 4.26 -0.29 0.40
C ILE A 132 4.19 0.64 -0.81
N GLU A 133 4.77 0.20 -1.93
CA GLU A 133 4.89 1.00 -3.15
C GLU A 133 4.49 0.18 -4.39
N ASP A 134 3.80 0.80 -5.34
CA ASP A 134 3.44 0.19 -6.64
C ASP A 134 2.74 -1.17 -6.48
N THR A 135 1.76 -1.24 -5.58
CA THR A 135 1.19 -2.53 -5.13
C THR A 135 -0.33 -2.50 -5.11
N ARG A 136 -0.94 -3.60 -5.56
CA ARG A 136 -2.38 -3.84 -5.39
C ARG A 136 -2.62 -4.81 -4.24
N ILE A 137 -3.54 -4.44 -3.36
CA ILE A 137 -3.98 -5.25 -2.22
C ILE A 137 -5.49 -5.48 -2.38
N ASP A 138 -5.93 -6.73 -2.39
CA ASP A 138 -7.36 -7.03 -2.50
C ASP A 138 -8.07 -6.85 -1.14
N GLN A 139 -7.49 -7.31 -0.04
CA GLN A 139 -8.00 -7.07 1.32
C GLN A 139 -6.87 -6.66 2.27
N PHE A 140 -7.10 -5.58 3.02
CA PHE A 140 -6.19 -5.11 4.08
C PHE A 140 -6.91 -5.13 5.42
N ASP A 141 -6.39 -5.91 6.35
CA ASP A 141 -6.97 -6.14 7.68
C ASP A 141 -5.88 -6.15 8.75
N GLU A 142 -4.94 -5.21 8.71
CA GLU A 142 -3.90 -5.09 9.72
C GLU A 142 -4.12 -3.85 10.58
N GLN A 143 -3.99 -4.02 11.91
CA GLN A 143 -4.19 -2.99 12.90
C GLN A 143 -2.86 -2.71 13.59
N PHE A 144 -2.32 -1.50 13.40
CA PHE A 144 -1.08 -1.07 14.06
C PHE A 144 -1.34 -0.57 15.50
N ALA A 145 -2.21 -1.27 16.22
CA ALA A 145 -2.50 -1.01 17.62
C ALA A 145 -1.30 -1.42 18.46
N HIS A 146 -0.84 -0.51 19.32
CA HIS A 146 0.31 -0.69 20.22
C HIS A 146 1.68 -0.84 19.52
N ILE A 147 1.77 -0.47 18.24
CA ILE A 147 3.03 -0.45 17.47
C ILE A 147 3.43 1.00 17.20
N SER A 148 4.67 1.36 17.52
CA SER A 148 5.23 2.65 17.10
C SER A 148 5.84 2.53 15.71
N ILE A 149 5.38 3.34 14.75
CA ILE A 149 5.89 3.33 13.38
C ILE A 149 6.46 4.71 13.05
N ASP A 150 7.78 4.82 12.97
CA ASP A 150 8.43 6.11 12.70
C ASP A 150 8.04 6.63 11.31
N ASN A 151 8.10 5.79 10.28
CA ASN A 151 7.75 6.18 8.91
C ASN A 151 6.78 5.17 8.29
N PHE A 152 5.54 5.59 8.08
CA PHE A 152 4.52 4.82 7.36
C PHE A 152 4.29 5.43 5.98
N ILE A 153 4.50 4.64 4.92
CA ILE A 153 4.48 5.13 3.54
C ILE A 153 3.66 4.18 2.65
N LEU A 154 2.57 4.71 2.10
CA LEU A 154 1.84 4.13 0.97
C LEU A 154 2.05 5.03 -0.24
N ARG A 155 2.56 4.47 -1.34
CA ARG A 155 2.74 5.21 -2.60
C ARG A 155 2.29 4.39 -3.80
N ASN A 156 1.39 4.96 -4.61
CA ASN A 156 0.84 4.26 -5.78
C ASN A 156 0.27 2.88 -5.39
N VAL A 157 -0.52 2.86 -4.32
CA VAL A 157 -1.13 1.64 -3.77
C VAL A 157 -2.63 1.65 -4.05
N SER A 158 -3.19 0.48 -4.37
CA SER A 158 -4.62 0.30 -4.55
C SER A 158 -5.14 -0.79 -3.62
N ILE A 159 -6.01 -0.42 -2.68
CA ILE A 159 -6.62 -1.33 -1.70
C ILE A 159 -8.10 -1.48 -2.05
N LYS A 160 -8.52 -2.69 -2.39
CA LYS A 160 -9.91 -2.96 -2.85
C LYS A 160 -10.90 -2.98 -1.70
N GLN A 161 -10.51 -3.56 -0.57
CA GLN A 161 -11.31 -3.63 0.65
C GLN A 161 -10.39 -3.41 1.85
N MET A 162 -10.76 -2.47 2.71
CA MET A 162 -10.03 -2.17 3.93
C MET A 162 -10.97 -2.38 5.11
N ILE A 163 -10.61 -3.29 6.01
CA ILE A 163 -11.42 -3.55 7.21
C ILE A 163 -11.29 -2.37 8.18
N GLY A 164 -10.09 -1.83 8.33
CA GLY A 164 -9.79 -0.61 9.08
C GLY A 164 -8.28 -0.46 9.23
N ILE A 165 -7.84 0.65 9.80
CA ILE A 165 -6.45 0.82 10.23
C ILE A 165 -6.43 1.72 11.45
N ASN A 166 -5.68 1.33 12.48
CA ASN A 166 -5.57 2.10 13.71
C ASN A 166 -4.12 2.25 14.11
N PHE A 167 -3.64 3.50 14.18
CA PHE A 167 -2.34 3.84 14.77
C PHE A 167 -2.54 4.38 16.19
N SER A 168 -1.88 3.74 17.16
CA SER A 168 -1.90 4.20 18.56
C SER A 168 -0.51 4.52 19.13
N GLY A 169 0.56 4.14 18.44
CA GLY A 169 1.93 4.51 18.80
C GLY A 169 2.35 5.84 18.18
N GLN A 170 3.34 6.51 18.78
CA GLN A 170 3.92 7.71 18.19
C GLN A 170 4.70 7.37 16.92
N GLY A 171 4.57 8.22 15.90
CA GLY A 171 5.31 8.13 14.65
C GLY A 171 5.85 9.50 14.21
N LYS A 172 6.81 9.50 13.30
CA LYS A 172 7.38 10.73 12.74
C LYS A 172 6.64 11.15 11.49
N THR A 173 6.52 10.26 10.51
CA THR A 173 5.99 10.60 9.19
C THR A 173 4.93 9.59 8.73
N LEU A 174 3.77 10.09 8.31
CA LEU A 174 2.76 9.36 7.55
C LEU A 174 2.68 9.94 6.13
N LYS A 175 2.85 9.09 5.12
CA LYS A 175 2.68 9.46 3.71
C LYS A 175 1.71 8.52 3.01
N ILE A 176 0.64 9.07 2.44
CA ILE A 176 -0.31 8.35 1.58
C ILE A 176 -0.37 9.13 0.26
N ILE A 177 0.26 8.60 -0.78
CA ILE A 177 0.49 9.32 -2.03
C ILE A 177 0.00 8.48 -3.20
N ASP A 178 -0.77 9.08 -4.12
CA ASP A 178 -1.31 8.41 -5.31
C ASP A 178 -2.02 7.09 -4.96
N THR A 179 -2.72 7.05 -3.83
CA THR A 179 -3.27 5.81 -3.25
C THR A 179 -4.79 5.80 -3.33
N ILE A 180 -5.38 4.66 -3.66
CA ILE A 180 -6.84 4.48 -3.70
C ILE A 180 -7.23 3.41 -2.68
N ILE A 181 -8.04 3.79 -1.70
CA ILE A 181 -8.59 2.92 -0.67
C ILE A 181 -10.11 2.87 -0.85
N ARG A 182 -10.63 1.67 -1.13
CA ARG A 182 -12.05 1.44 -1.39
C ARG A 182 -12.66 0.50 -0.38
N ASN A 183 -14.00 0.52 -0.33
CA ASN A 183 -14.83 -0.37 0.45
C ASN A 183 -14.31 -0.46 1.90
N VAL A 184 -14.09 0.71 2.50
CA VAL A 184 -13.69 0.78 3.89
C VAL A 184 -14.89 0.40 4.74
N ALA A 185 -14.74 -0.65 5.55
CA ALA A 185 -15.81 -1.21 6.36
C ALA A 185 -15.82 -0.65 7.80
N GLY A 186 -14.64 -0.35 8.36
CA GLY A 186 -14.45 0.20 9.70
C GLY A 186 -13.78 1.57 9.70
N ASP A 187 -13.09 1.91 10.78
CA ASP A 187 -12.48 3.23 10.96
C ASP A 187 -11.04 3.29 10.44
N LEU A 188 -10.63 4.47 9.97
CA LEU A 188 -9.23 4.77 9.64
C LEU A 188 -8.71 5.84 10.59
N ASN A 189 -7.86 5.47 11.55
CA ASN A 189 -7.29 6.39 12.51
C ASN A 189 -5.83 6.67 12.21
N PHE A 190 -5.52 7.88 11.72
CA PHE A 190 -4.18 8.37 11.40
C PHE A 190 -3.68 9.35 12.47
N ALA A 191 -3.58 8.87 13.71
CA ALA A 191 -3.16 9.67 14.85
C ALA A 191 -1.67 9.55 15.19
N TYR A 192 -1.17 10.53 15.93
CA TYR A 192 0.14 10.56 16.59
C TYR A 192 1.36 10.61 15.66
N PHE A 193 1.25 11.27 14.51
CA PHE A 193 2.39 11.55 13.62
C PHE A 193 2.84 13.01 13.68
N GLU A 194 4.16 13.27 13.65
CA GLU A 194 4.67 14.64 13.55
C GLU A 194 4.32 15.29 12.20
N SER A 195 4.52 14.57 11.10
CA SER A 195 4.28 15.05 9.74
C SER A 195 3.37 14.12 8.97
N ILE A 196 2.27 14.67 8.44
CA ILE A 196 1.25 13.92 7.70
C ILE A 196 1.12 14.48 6.28
N GLU A 197 1.31 13.65 5.28
CA GLU A 197 1.16 13.98 3.86
C GLU A 197 0.18 13.02 3.19
N ILE A 198 -0.99 13.51 2.79
CA ILE A 198 -1.97 12.76 2.01
C ILE A 198 -2.18 13.49 0.69
N ILE A 199 -1.72 12.91 -0.42
CA ILE A 199 -1.63 13.59 -1.72
C ILE A 199 -2.21 12.69 -2.81
N ASN A 200 -3.01 13.26 -3.70
CA ASN A 200 -3.56 12.57 -4.88
C ASN A 200 -4.25 11.23 -4.53
N SER A 201 -4.92 11.17 -3.38
CA SER A 201 -5.41 9.91 -2.84
C SER A 201 -6.94 9.90 -2.71
N THR A 202 -7.54 8.73 -2.79
CA THR A 202 -9.00 8.53 -2.76
C THR A 202 -9.38 7.59 -1.64
N PHE A 203 -10.37 7.98 -0.83
CA PHE A 203 -10.94 7.19 0.26
C PHE A 203 -12.44 7.01 0.05
N GLU A 204 -12.88 5.76 -0.14
CA GLU A 204 -14.28 5.42 -0.39
C GLU A 204 -14.79 4.43 0.65
N PHE A 205 -15.69 4.89 1.51
CA PHE A 205 -16.29 4.05 2.53
C PHE A 205 -17.61 3.44 2.05
N GLU A 206 -17.87 2.18 2.45
CA GLU A 206 -19.13 1.51 2.13
C GLU A 206 -20.32 2.17 2.82
N LYS A 207 -20.09 2.64 4.05
CA LYS A 207 -21.04 3.39 4.89
C LYS A 207 -20.34 4.64 5.41
N PRO A 208 -21.07 5.71 5.75
CA PRO A 208 -20.46 6.90 6.34
C PRO A 208 -19.57 6.53 7.53
N GLY A 209 -18.33 6.98 7.52
CA GLY A 209 -17.36 6.73 8.59
C GLY A 209 -16.40 7.89 8.78
N ASP A 210 -15.60 7.81 9.84
CA ASP A 210 -14.70 8.87 10.27
C ASP A 210 -13.24 8.55 9.92
N ILE A 211 -12.49 9.60 9.59
CA ILE A 211 -11.03 9.57 9.55
C ILE A 211 -10.49 10.63 10.52
N PRO A 212 -10.22 10.27 11.78
CA PRO A 212 -9.43 11.11 12.67
C PRO A 212 -7.98 11.15 12.18
N ILE A 213 -7.44 12.37 12.12
CA ILE A 213 -6.06 12.64 11.75
C ILE A 213 -5.46 13.56 12.81
N GLU A 214 -4.45 13.09 13.52
CA GLU A 214 -3.86 13.82 14.65
C GLU A 214 -2.34 13.91 14.52
N GLY A 215 -1.79 15.11 14.76
CA GLY A 215 -0.35 15.33 14.57
C GLY A 215 0.16 16.74 14.84
N LEU A 216 1.38 17.03 14.38
CA LEU A 216 1.96 18.39 14.47
C LEU A 216 1.66 19.21 13.21
N ASN A 217 1.88 18.62 12.02
CA ASN A 217 1.62 19.23 10.72
C ASN A 217 0.89 18.27 9.79
N ALA A 218 -0.06 18.78 9.01
CA ALA A 218 -0.76 17.99 8.00
C ALA A 218 -0.92 18.72 6.67
N GLN A 219 -0.65 18.00 5.60
CA GLN A 219 -0.91 18.42 4.23
C GLN A 219 -1.81 17.39 3.55
N ILE A 220 -3.01 17.83 3.14
CA ILE A 220 -3.98 17.02 2.41
C ILE A 220 -4.30 17.73 1.10
N ILE A 221 -3.85 17.19 -0.03
CA ILE A 221 -3.89 17.85 -1.34
C ILE A 221 -4.46 16.94 -2.41
N ASN A 222 -5.38 17.48 -3.22
CA ASN A 222 -5.95 16.82 -4.39
C ASN A 222 -6.49 15.41 -4.07
N CYS A 223 -7.16 15.30 -2.91
CA CYS A 223 -7.74 14.05 -2.44
C CYS A 223 -9.25 13.99 -2.68
N VAL A 224 -9.78 12.77 -2.78
CA VAL A 224 -11.21 12.49 -2.90
C VAL A 224 -11.71 11.71 -1.69
N PHE A 225 -12.81 12.16 -1.09
CA PHE A 225 -13.42 11.57 0.09
C PHE A 225 -14.90 11.22 -0.19
N LEU A 226 -15.27 9.94 -0.19
CA LEU A 226 -16.64 9.50 -0.47
C LEU A 226 -17.24 8.82 0.76
N ASN A 227 -18.31 9.41 1.31
CA ASN A 227 -18.92 9.02 2.60
C ASN A 227 -17.95 9.07 3.77
N VAL A 228 -17.14 10.13 3.85
CA VAL A 228 -16.09 10.27 4.87
C VAL A 228 -16.21 11.59 5.62
N SER A 229 -16.18 11.50 6.93
CA SER A 229 -16.04 12.63 7.84
C SER A 229 -14.58 12.73 8.30
N VAL A 230 -13.85 13.73 7.77
CA VAL A 230 -12.44 13.96 8.13
C VAL A 230 -12.38 14.89 9.34
N ASN A 231 -11.75 14.43 10.42
CA ASN A 231 -11.49 15.25 11.61
C ASN A 231 -9.98 15.45 11.77
N LEU A 232 -9.51 16.64 11.40
CA LEU A 232 -8.09 16.99 11.39
C LEU A 232 -7.75 17.84 12.62
N VAL A 233 -7.04 17.26 13.58
CA VAL A 233 -6.61 17.91 14.82
C VAL A 233 -5.09 17.92 14.87
N VAL A 234 -4.49 19.02 14.42
CA VAL A 234 -3.03 19.17 14.43
C VAL A 234 -2.61 20.44 15.15
N ASN A 235 -1.43 20.43 15.74
CA ASN A 235 -1.02 21.50 16.65
C ASN A 235 -0.55 22.77 15.93
N GLU A 236 0.23 22.65 14.85
CA GLU A 236 0.83 23.81 14.18
C GLU A 236 0.11 24.17 12.88
N ASN A 237 0.19 23.34 11.85
CA ASN A 237 -0.23 23.75 10.50
C ASN A 237 -1.07 22.71 9.75
N ILE A 238 -2.19 23.17 9.19
CA ILE A 238 -3.00 22.44 8.21
C ILE A 238 -2.87 23.11 6.85
N LYS A 239 -2.53 22.32 5.83
CA LYS A 239 -2.64 22.70 4.42
C LYS A 239 -3.64 21.79 3.71
N LEU A 240 -4.78 22.35 3.31
CA LEU A 240 -5.85 21.69 2.57
C LEU A 240 -6.03 22.35 1.22
N LYS A 241 -5.77 21.62 0.14
CA LYS A 241 -5.82 22.19 -1.20
C LYS A 241 -6.49 21.28 -2.22
N ASP A 242 -7.42 21.81 -2.98
CA ASP A 242 -8.04 21.16 -4.15
C ASP A 242 -8.69 19.80 -3.83
N ASN A 243 -9.14 19.58 -2.57
CA ASN A 243 -9.79 18.33 -2.19
C ASN A 243 -11.27 18.34 -2.58
N CYS A 244 -11.81 17.14 -2.80
CA CYS A 244 -13.21 16.95 -3.12
C CYS A 244 -13.84 15.92 -2.17
N ALA A 245 -15.00 16.21 -1.60
CA ALA A 245 -15.79 15.22 -0.88
C ALA A 245 -17.22 15.12 -1.42
N ASP A 246 -17.82 13.93 -1.37
CA ASP A 246 -19.18 13.66 -1.86
C ASP A 246 -19.92 12.68 -0.94
N GLY A 247 -21.24 12.56 -1.11
CA GLY A 247 -22.08 11.72 -0.26
C GLY A 247 -22.25 12.30 1.15
N LYS A 248 -22.33 11.44 2.18
CA LYS A 248 -22.42 11.87 3.59
C LYS A 248 -21.04 12.19 4.16
N SER A 249 -20.34 13.12 3.52
CA SER A 249 -19.00 13.53 3.93
C SER A 249 -19.02 14.86 4.69
N SER A 250 -18.02 15.10 5.53
CA SER A 250 -17.82 16.39 6.20
C SER A 250 -16.36 16.61 6.55
N MET A 251 -16.00 17.83 6.95
CA MET A 251 -14.63 18.16 7.33
C MET A 251 -14.60 19.10 8.53
N ARG A 252 -13.84 18.72 9.56
CA ARG A 252 -13.60 19.50 10.78
C ARG A 252 -12.11 19.70 10.98
N LEU A 253 -11.71 20.94 11.25
CA LEU A 253 -10.31 21.36 11.35
C LEU A 253 -10.04 22.04 12.69
N SER A 254 -8.93 21.65 13.32
CA SER A 254 -8.39 22.26 14.53
C SER A 254 -6.89 22.41 14.38
N SER A 255 -6.40 23.64 14.26
CA SER A 255 -4.97 23.97 14.16
C SER A 255 -4.73 25.45 14.38
N LYS A 256 -3.51 25.80 14.80
CA LYS A 256 -3.05 27.19 14.98
C LYS A 256 -2.98 27.94 13.66
N TYR A 257 -2.49 27.28 12.60
CA TYR A 257 -2.47 27.79 11.24
C TYR A 257 -3.29 26.88 10.33
N VAL A 258 -4.16 27.49 9.51
CA VAL A 258 -4.94 26.76 8.49
C VAL A 258 -4.88 27.49 7.16
N TYR A 259 -4.36 26.79 6.15
CA TYR A 259 -4.41 27.18 4.74
C TYR A 259 -5.36 26.24 4.00
N SER A 260 -6.55 26.74 3.62
CA SER A 260 -7.62 25.98 2.98
C SER A 260 -8.04 26.64 1.67
N VAL A 261 -7.71 26.03 0.53
CA VAL A 261 -7.97 26.62 -0.79
C VAL A 261 -8.57 25.63 -1.79
N GLY A 262 -9.60 26.05 -2.51
CA GLY A 262 -10.12 25.32 -3.68
C GLY A 262 -10.82 23.99 -3.36
N ASN A 263 -11.18 23.75 -2.09
CA ASN A 263 -11.83 22.52 -1.67
C ASN A 263 -13.32 22.54 -2.02
N ARG A 264 -13.88 21.38 -2.37
CA ARG A 264 -15.30 21.21 -2.73
C ARG A 264 -15.94 20.15 -1.84
N LEU A 265 -16.89 20.55 -1.00
CA LEU A 265 -17.45 19.72 0.08
C LEU A 265 -18.98 19.85 0.14
N PRO A 266 -19.71 18.81 0.59
CA PRO A 266 -21.16 18.86 0.71
C PRO A 266 -21.64 19.74 1.88
N THR A 267 -20.75 20.03 2.84
CA THR A 267 -21.01 20.88 4.00
C THR A 267 -19.91 21.93 4.16
N GLU A 268 -20.20 23.00 4.89
CA GLU A 268 -19.16 23.94 5.33
C GLU A 268 -18.08 23.24 6.16
N ILE A 269 -16.85 23.74 6.05
CA ILE A 269 -15.74 23.31 6.91
C ILE A 269 -15.95 23.89 8.31
N ILE A 270 -15.92 23.02 9.32
CA ILE A 270 -16.03 23.42 10.72
C ILE A 270 -14.63 23.65 11.27
N TYR A 271 -14.28 24.91 11.54
CA TYR A 271 -13.05 25.27 12.26
C TYR A 271 -13.36 25.47 13.75
N THR A 272 -12.61 24.80 14.62
CA THR A 272 -12.83 24.80 16.08
C THR A 272 -12.03 25.85 16.85
N GLN A 273 -10.96 26.39 16.27
CA GLN A 273 -10.14 27.44 16.88
C GLN A 273 -10.60 28.84 16.44
N ASN A 274 -10.23 29.87 17.21
CA ASN A 274 -10.69 31.25 17.02
C ASN A 274 -10.22 31.83 15.68
N ARG A 275 -11.16 32.19 14.82
CA ARG A 275 -10.95 32.58 13.40
C ARG A 275 -10.62 34.06 13.19
N THR A 276 -10.43 34.84 14.25
CA THR A 276 -10.38 36.31 14.17
C THR A 276 -9.12 36.87 13.53
N ASN A 277 -8.08 36.05 13.31
CA ASN A 277 -6.84 36.49 12.67
C ASN A 277 -6.69 35.87 11.26
N SER A 278 -6.93 36.69 10.23
CA SER A 278 -6.82 36.31 8.81
C SER A 278 -5.40 35.94 8.36
N VAL A 279 -4.37 36.30 9.13
CA VAL A 279 -2.98 35.84 8.88
C VAL A 279 -2.80 34.38 9.29
N LEU A 280 -3.49 33.94 10.34
CA LEU A 280 -3.44 32.56 10.84
C LEU A 280 -4.39 31.63 10.08
N PHE A 281 -5.48 32.19 9.52
CA PHE A 281 -6.52 31.45 8.82
C PHE A 281 -6.72 32.00 7.40
N HIS A 282 -6.15 31.29 6.43
CA HIS A 282 -6.34 31.57 5.01
C HIS A 282 -7.37 30.61 4.41
N ASN A 283 -8.57 31.11 4.11
CA ASN A 283 -9.67 30.34 3.55
C ASN A 283 -10.18 31.03 2.27
N ASN A 284 -9.90 30.45 1.10
CA ASN A 284 -10.27 31.02 -0.19
C ASN A 284 -10.83 29.97 -1.16
N ASN A 285 -11.79 30.36 -1.98
CA ASN A 285 -12.34 29.55 -3.08
C ASN A 285 -12.83 28.14 -2.67
N ASN A 286 -13.19 27.94 -1.40
CA ASN A 286 -13.83 26.70 -0.96
C ASN A 286 -15.32 26.76 -1.34
N THR A 287 -15.84 25.67 -1.88
CA THR A 287 -17.21 25.57 -2.41
C THR A 287 -18.02 24.58 -1.60
N VAL A 288 -19.19 25.01 -1.13
CA VAL A 288 -20.21 24.12 -0.58
C VAL A 288 -21.16 23.70 -1.69
N CYS A 289 -21.32 22.39 -1.89
CA CYS A 289 -22.11 21.85 -2.98
C CYS A 289 -23.60 21.85 -2.66
N ILE A 290 -24.41 22.25 -3.64
CA ILE A 290 -25.87 22.26 -3.50
C ILE A 290 -26.39 20.83 -3.38
N ALA A 291 -27.23 20.59 -2.36
CA ALA A 291 -27.82 19.28 -2.06
C ALA A 291 -26.78 18.14 -1.89
N GLY A 292 -25.56 18.49 -1.48
CA GLY A 292 -24.48 17.52 -1.22
C GLY A 292 -23.92 16.82 -2.46
N ASN A 293 -24.28 17.24 -3.67
CA ASN A 293 -23.81 16.62 -4.92
C ASN A 293 -22.58 17.36 -5.46
N CYS A 294 -21.41 17.01 -4.94
CA CYS A 294 -20.17 17.64 -5.37
C CYS A 294 -19.66 17.12 -6.70
N LYS A 295 -20.16 15.99 -7.23
CA LYS A 295 -19.66 15.36 -8.47
C LYS A 295 -18.15 15.13 -8.38
N CYS A 296 -17.69 14.59 -7.25
CA CYS A 296 -16.28 14.24 -7.12
C CYS A 296 -15.92 13.14 -8.12
N PRO A 297 -14.68 13.13 -8.65
CA PRO A 297 -14.21 12.03 -9.47
C PRO A 297 -14.36 10.73 -8.69
N LYS A 298 -15.23 9.85 -9.14
CA LYS A 298 -15.31 8.50 -8.58
C LYS A 298 -14.12 7.73 -9.09
N SER A 299 -13.55 6.87 -8.26
CA SER A 299 -12.52 5.98 -8.74
C SER A 299 -13.10 5.13 -9.89
N ALA A 300 -12.40 5.08 -11.02
CA ALA A 300 -12.78 4.16 -12.08
C ALA A 300 -12.74 2.74 -11.48
N GLY A 301 -13.80 1.95 -11.70
CA GLY A 301 -13.81 0.54 -11.32
C GLY A 301 -12.55 -0.15 -11.87
N TYR A 302 -11.98 -1.10 -11.12
CA TYR A 302 -10.73 -1.80 -11.44
C TYR A 302 -10.63 -2.20 -12.91
N ASN A 303 -10.12 -1.32 -13.75
CA ASN A 303 -9.52 -1.71 -15.01
C ASN A 303 -8.08 -2.05 -14.66
N SER A 304 -7.78 -3.35 -14.74
CA SER A 304 -6.48 -4.00 -14.67
C SER A 304 -5.45 -3.48 -15.70
N TYR A 305 -5.67 -2.31 -16.28
CA TYR A 305 -4.67 -1.61 -17.05
C TYR A 305 -3.81 -0.80 -16.08
N TYR A 306 -2.84 -1.49 -15.49
CA TYR A 306 -1.53 -0.87 -15.32
C TYR A 306 -1.23 -0.09 -16.60
N LYS A 307 -0.64 1.10 -16.45
CA LYS A 307 0.03 1.78 -17.55
C LYS A 307 1.04 0.80 -18.15
N PHE A 308 0.60 0.00 -19.12
CA PHE A 308 1.47 -0.76 -19.99
C PHE A 308 2.37 0.30 -20.61
N HIS A 309 3.65 0.26 -20.28
CA HIS A 309 4.64 1.07 -20.96
C HIS A 309 4.52 0.76 -22.46
N ALA A 310 3.90 1.66 -23.22
CA ALA A 310 3.69 1.51 -24.66
C ALA A 310 5.00 1.23 -25.42
N ASN A 311 6.13 1.60 -24.82
CA ASN A 311 7.47 1.31 -25.32
C ASN A 311 7.77 -0.19 -25.46
N ILE A 312 7.21 -1.09 -24.63
CA ILE A 312 7.51 -2.53 -24.74
C ILE A 312 6.80 -3.13 -25.97
N TYR A 313 5.55 -2.75 -26.23
CA TYR A 313 4.82 -3.22 -27.42
C TYR A 313 5.40 -2.67 -28.73
N LEU A 314 5.85 -1.42 -28.74
CA LEU A 314 6.53 -0.85 -29.90
C LEU A 314 7.86 -1.55 -30.19
N SER A 315 8.60 -1.93 -29.13
CA SER A 315 9.86 -2.68 -29.25
C SER A 315 9.64 -4.08 -29.82
N ILE A 316 8.59 -4.78 -29.36
CA ILE A 316 8.24 -6.13 -29.84
C ILE A 316 7.74 -6.08 -31.29
N LEU A 317 6.92 -5.09 -31.67
CA LEU A 317 6.47 -4.90 -33.04
C LEU A 317 7.62 -4.55 -34.00
N LEU A 318 8.59 -3.75 -33.55
CA LEU A 318 9.80 -3.45 -34.32
C LEU A 318 10.71 -4.68 -34.48
N LEU A 319 10.84 -5.52 -33.45
CA LEU A 319 11.59 -6.78 -33.54
C LEU A 319 10.94 -7.77 -34.52
N VAL A 320 9.61 -7.91 -34.53
CA VAL A 320 8.91 -8.78 -35.50
C VAL A 320 9.01 -8.21 -36.92
N GLY A 321 8.99 -6.90 -37.09
CA GLY A 321 9.17 -6.25 -38.39
C GLY A 321 10.58 -6.43 -38.98
N VAL A 322 11.62 -6.48 -38.15
CA VAL A 322 13.01 -6.67 -38.58
C VAL A 322 13.34 -8.12 -38.91
N TYR A 323 12.67 -9.10 -38.30
CA TYR A 323 12.84 -10.53 -38.62
C TYR A 323 11.97 -11.03 -39.78
N SER A 324 11.08 -10.19 -40.30
CA SER A 324 10.15 -10.52 -41.40
C SER A 324 10.57 -9.92 -42.75
N LEU A 325 11.78 -9.37 -42.84
CA LEU A 325 12.41 -8.82 -44.04
C LEU A 325 13.71 -9.57 -44.36
#